data_AF-A0A7J3D6R1-F1
#
_entry.id   AF-A0A7J3D6R1-F1
#
_cell.length_a   1.000
_cell.length_b   1.000
_cell.length_c   1.000
_cell.angle_alpha   90.00
_cell.angle_beta   90.00
_cell.angle_gamma   90.00
#
_symmetry.space_group_name_H-M   'P 1'
#
loop_
_entity.id
_entity.type
_entity.pdbx_description
1 polymer ?
#
loop_
_entity_poly.entity_id
_entity_poly.type
_entity_poly.pdbx_seq_one_letter_code
_entity_poly.pdbx_strand_id
1 'polypeptide(L)'
;MEFSGRGKVYSYTVIHSAPKMFEQFTPAVVALVQLEEGPMVLSQVVDIDHKELKVGMEVEACFRKLFEQEQSGIISYGFKFRPVNDHWGKYYDNNV
;
A
#
# COMPACT_ATOMS: atom_id res chain seq x y z
N MET A 1 19.72 13.79 0.71
CA MET A 1 18.60 13.87 -0.23
C MET A 1 17.44 13.12 0.40
N GLU A 2 16.27 13.76 0.44
CA GLU A 2 15.04 13.21 1.01
C GLU A 2 14.03 13.08 -0.12
N PHE A 3 13.28 11.97 -0.13
CA PHE A 3 12.21 11.75 -1.10
C PHE A 3 10.88 12.25 -0.51
N SER A 4 10.06 12.91 -1.32
CA SER A 4 8.73 13.39 -0.92
C SER A 4 7.76 12.28 -0.52
N GLY A 5 8.02 11.05 -1.00
CA GLY A 5 7.12 9.92 -0.86
C GLY A 5 5.91 9.97 -1.80
N ARG A 6 5.81 10.96 -2.69
CA ARG A 6 4.77 11.02 -3.72
C ARG A 6 5.22 10.33 -5.00
N GLY A 7 4.26 9.73 -5.70
CA GLY A 7 4.53 9.07 -6.97
C GLY A 7 3.26 8.67 -7.71
N LYS A 8 3.45 7.93 -8.79
CA LYS A 8 2.36 7.39 -9.62
C LYS A 8 2.50 5.89 -9.77
N VAL A 9 1.38 5.18 -9.76
CA VAL A 9 1.34 3.74 -10.06
C VAL A 9 1.83 3.51 -11.49
N TYR A 10 2.97 2.85 -11.66
CA TYR A 10 3.51 2.50 -12.97
C TYR A 10 2.89 1.20 -13.50
N SER A 11 2.81 0.19 -12.65
CA SER A 11 2.15 -1.09 -12.92
C SER A 11 1.75 -1.74 -11.60
N TYR A 12 0.72 -2.60 -11.60
CA TYR A 12 0.31 -3.30 -10.40
C TYR A 12 -0.22 -4.71 -10.68
N THR A 13 -0.31 -5.51 -9.62
CA THR A 13 -0.98 -6.80 -9.61
C THR A 13 -1.80 -6.97 -8.33
N VAL A 14 -2.81 -7.84 -8.38
CA VAL A 14 -3.65 -8.17 -7.25
C VAL A 14 -3.33 -9.59 -6.78
N ILE A 15 -2.88 -9.71 -5.53
CA ILE A 15 -2.60 -10.98 -4.89
C ILE A 15 -3.89 -11.49 -4.24
N HIS A 16 -4.52 -12.47 -4.87
CA HIS A 16 -5.74 -13.12 -4.37
C HIS A 16 -5.47 -14.28 -3.41
N SER A 17 -4.28 -14.88 -3.46
CA SER A 17 -3.86 -15.98 -2.58
C SER A 17 -2.47 -15.67 -2.07
N ALA A 18 -2.38 -15.32 -0.78
CA ALA A 18 -1.12 -14.99 -0.12
C ALA A 18 -0.70 -16.11 0.84
N PRO A 19 0.58 -16.17 1.23
CA PRO A 19 1.01 -17.03 2.34
C PRO A 19 0.21 -16.72 3.61
N LYS A 20 0.02 -17.73 4.47
CA LYS A 20 -0.78 -17.65 5.71
C LYS A 20 -0.52 -16.39 6.55
N MET A 21 0.74 -15.99 6.68
CA MET A 21 1.15 -14.80 7.43
C MET A 21 0.56 -13.47 6.90
N PHE A 22 0.16 -13.44 5.63
CA PHE A 22 -0.37 -12.28 4.93
C PHE A 22 -1.80 -12.48 4.42
N GLU A 23 -2.44 -13.59 4.76
CA GLU A 23 -3.76 -13.99 4.26
C GLU A 23 -4.84 -12.95 4.59
N GLN A 24 -4.75 -12.34 5.79
CA GLN A 24 -5.64 -11.26 6.23
C GLN A 24 -5.61 -9.99 5.37
N PHE A 25 -4.59 -9.81 4.52
CA PHE A 25 -4.46 -8.66 3.64
C PHE A 25 -5.00 -8.93 2.23
N THR A 26 -5.48 -10.15 1.95
CA THR A 26 -6.00 -10.50 0.63
C THR A 26 -7.44 -9.98 0.42
N PRO A 27 -7.80 -9.49 -0.79
CA PRO A 27 -6.92 -9.22 -1.94
C PRO A 27 -5.97 -8.04 -1.68
N ALA A 28 -4.67 -8.26 -1.88
CA ALA A 28 -3.66 -7.21 -1.67
C ALA A 28 -3.18 -6.65 -3.01
N VAL A 29 -3.11 -5.33 -3.14
CA VAL A 29 -2.48 -4.71 -4.32
C VAL A 29 -1.00 -4.50 -4.08
N VAL A 30 -0.16 -4.98 -4.99
CA VAL A 30 1.27 -4.67 -5.05
C VAL A 30 1.55 -3.91 -6.34
N ALA A 31 2.23 -2.76 -6.22
CA ALA A 31 2.52 -1.87 -7.32
C ALA A 31 4.00 -1.51 -7.39
N LEU A 32 4.47 -1.29 -8.62
CA LEU A 32 5.64 -0.48 -8.88
C LEU A 32 5.17 0.98 -8.91
N VAL A 33 5.70 1.80 -8.01
CA VAL A 33 5.43 3.23 -7.92
C VAL A 33 6.62 4.00 -8.46
N GLN A 34 6.38 4.83 -9.47
CA GLN A 34 7.35 5.79 -9.98
C GLN A 34 7.30 7.04 -9.08
N LEU A 35 8.31 7.26 -8.26
CA LEU A 35 8.41 8.46 -7.42
C LEU A 35 8.65 9.70 -8.27
N GLU A 36 8.21 10.86 -7.77
CA GLU A 36 8.41 12.17 -8.41
C GLU A 36 9.89 12.45 -8.71
N GLU A 37 10.79 11.98 -7.84
CA GLU A 37 12.24 12.20 -7.97
C GLU A 37 12.93 11.22 -8.94
N GLY A 38 12.22 10.22 -9.49
CA GLY A 38 12.73 9.32 -10.52
C GLY A 38 12.95 7.84 -10.15
N PRO A 39 13.18 7.42 -8.89
CA PRO A 39 13.27 6.00 -8.56
C PRO A 39 11.93 5.27 -8.66
N MET A 40 11.99 3.95 -8.93
CA MET A 40 10.85 3.05 -8.84
C MET A 40 10.89 2.24 -7.55
N VAL A 41 9.75 2.16 -6.85
CA VAL A 41 9.62 1.44 -5.58
C VAL A 41 8.53 0.38 -5.69
N LEU A 42 8.87 -0.87 -5.35
CA LEU A 42 7.89 -1.95 -5.21
C LEU A 42 7.29 -1.92 -3.81
N SER A 43 5.99 -1.71 -3.68
CA SER A 43 5.30 -1.75 -2.38
C SER A 43 3.80 -2.01 -2.54
N GLN A 44 3.12 -2.26 -1.42
CA GLN A 44 1.68 -2.40 -1.41
C GLN A 44 0.97 -1.04 -1.56
N VAL A 45 -0.17 -1.04 -2.26
CA VAL A 45 -1.11 0.09 -2.24
C VAL A 45 -2.28 -0.29 -1.33
N VAL A 46 -2.62 0.59 -0.38
CA VAL A 46 -3.63 0.40 0.65
C VAL A 46 -4.63 1.55 0.65
N ASP A 47 -5.67 1.42 1.49
CA ASP A 47 -6.74 2.41 1.66
C ASP A 47 -7.55 2.67 0.38
N ILE A 48 -7.63 1.67 -0.52
CA ILE A 48 -8.40 1.70 -1.76
C ILE A 48 -8.92 0.29 -2.09
N ASP A 49 -10.13 0.19 -2.68
CA ASP A 49 -10.55 -1.06 -3.31
C ASP A 49 -9.63 -1.39 -4.50
N HIS A 50 -9.06 -2.59 -4.54
CA HIS A 50 -8.24 -3.09 -5.64
C HIS A 50 -8.85 -2.88 -7.04
N LYS A 51 -10.20 -2.86 -7.16
CA LYS A 51 -10.91 -2.63 -8.44
C LYS A 51 -10.85 -1.17 -8.91
N GLU A 52 -10.56 -0.24 -8.01
CA GLU A 52 -10.50 1.19 -8.31
C GLU A 52 -9.09 1.64 -8.69
N LEU A 53 -8.07 0.84 -8.38
CA LEU A 53 -6.67 1.18 -8.69
C LEU A 53 -6.40 1.18 -10.20
N LYS A 54 -5.70 2.20 -10.67
CA LYS A 54 -5.34 2.38 -12.09
C LYS A 54 -3.88 2.77 -12.24
N VAL A 55 -3.27 2.34 -13.35
CA VAL A 55 -1.97 2.87 -13.78
C VAL A 55 -2.09 4.39 -13.97
N GLY A 56 -1.09 5.12 -13.51
CA GLY A 56 -1.04 6.58 -13.47
C GLY A 56 -1.68 7.21 -12.24
N MET A 57 -2.36 6.44 -11.37
CA MET A 57 -2.96 6.97 -10.14
C MET A 57 -1.89 7.57 -9.23
N GLU A 58 -2.18 8.76 -8.70
CA GLU A 58 -1.33 9.47 -7.76
C GLU A 58 -1.43 8.86 -6.37
N VAL A 59 -0.28 8.56 -5.79
CA VAL A 59 -0.14 7.92 -4.49
C VAL A 59 0.91 8.60 -3.65
N GLU A 60 0.77 8.49 -2.34
CA GLU A 60 1.73 8.96 -1.35
C GLU A 60 2.12 7.84 -0.38
N ALA A 61 3.35 7.89 0.10
CA ALA A 61 3.87 6.95 1.08
C ALA A 61 3.16 7.14 2.43
N CYS A 62 2.84 6.03 3.09
CA CYS A 62 2.26 6.01 4.43
C CYS A 62 2.97 4.97 5.31
N PHE A 63 3.14 5.30 6.60
CA PHE A 63 3.77 4.41 7.56
C PHE A 63 2.78 3.33 8.02
N ARG A 64 3.16 2.06 7.89
CA ARG A 64 2.28 0.91 8.15
C ARG A 64 3.05 -0.23 8.81
N LYS A 65 2.32 -1.03 9.60
CA LYS A 65 2.76 -2.37 10.01
C LYS A 65 2.86 -3.25 8.76
N LEU A 66 4.02 -3.84 8.52
CA LEU A 66 4.26 -4.75 7.39
C LEU A 66 3.88 -6.18 7.78
N PHE A 67 4.45 -6.67 8.88
CA PHE A 67 4.14 -7.96 9.47
C PHE A 67 4.66 -8.01 10.92
N GLU A 68 4.22 -9.03 11.65
CA GLU A 68 4.69 -9.36 12.99
C GLU A 68 5.17 -10.80 12.98
N GLN A 69 6.40 -11.04 13.45
CA GLN A 69 6.90 -12.40 13.62
C GLN A 69 6.16 -13.10 14.76
N GLU A 70 5.80 -14.37 14.57
CA GLU A 70 5.13 -15.17 15.61
C GLU A 70 6.02 -15.34 16.86
N GLN A 71 5.38 -15.66 18.00
CA GLN A 71 6.01 -15.93 19.31
C GLN A 71 6.93 -14.80 19.82
N SER A 72 6.33 -13.73 20.36
CA SER A 72 7.06 -12.59 20.97
C SER A 72 8.06 -11.90 20.04
N GLY A 73 7.84 -12.00 18.72
CA GLY A 73 8.73 -11.50 17.69
C GLY A 73 8.60 -9.99 17.42
N ILE A 74 9.45 -9.49 16.52
CA ILE A 74 9.50 -8.07 16.16
C ILE A 74 8.32 -7.71 15.26
N ILE A 75 7.67 -6.57 15.55
CA ILE A 75 6.77 -5.92 14.61
C ILE A 75 7.60 -5.10 13.63
N SER A 76 7.56 -5.48 12.35
CA SER A 76 8.22 -4.73 11.28
C SER A 76 7.28 -3.64 10.78
N TYR A 77 7.77 -2.40 10.81
CA TYR A 77 7.11 -1.26 10.20
C TYR A 77 7.89 -0.78 8.97
N GLY A 78 7.17 -0.17 8.04
CA GLY A 78 7.76 0.44 6.85
C GLY A 78 6.72 1.23 6.08
N PHE A 79 7.03 1.51 4.81
CA PHE A 79 6.16 2.30 3.96
C PHE A 79 5.30 1.40 3.05
N LYS A 80 4.03 1.78 2.94
CA LYS A 80 3.13 1.40 1.84
C LYS A 80 2.72 2.67 1.10
N PHE A 81 1.89 2.56 0.07
CA PHE A 81 1.33 3.71 -0.64
C PHE A 81 -0.18 3.76 -0.48
N ARG A 82 -0.76 4.95 -0.52
CA ARG A 82 -2.21 5.18 -0.57
C ARG A 82 -2.53 6.26 -1.59
N PRO A 83 -3.74 6.32 -2.16
CA PRO A 83 -4.13 7.42 -3.03
C PRO A 83 -4.05 8.79 -2.33
N VAL A 84 -3.61 9.83 -3.05
CA VAL A 84 -3.46 11.19 -2.50
C VAL A 84 -4.82 11.82 -2.12
N ASN A 85 -5.91 11.39 -2.74
CA ASN A 85 -7.22 12.04 -2.64
C ASN A 85 -8.27 11.27 -1.83
N ASP A 86 -7.91 10.20 -1.12
CA ASP A 86 -8.91 9.49 -0.35
C ASP A 86 -9.20 10.17 0.99
N HIS A 87 -10.41 10.73 1.05
CA HIS A 87 -11.10 11.08 2.28
C HIS A 87 -11.06 9.88 3.22
N TRP A 88 -10.06 9.85 4.09
CA TRP A 88 -9.79 8.76 5.03
C TRP A 88 -11.03 8.33 5.82
N GLY A 89 -12.01 9.22 6.03
CA GLY A 89 -13.27 8.91 6.71
C GLY A 89 -14.19 7.92 5.99
N LYS A 90 -14.16 7.81 4.65
CA LYS A 90 -15.11 6.96 3.91
C LYS A 90 -14.96 5.45 4.20
N TYR A 91 -13.77 5.01 4.60
CA TYR A 91 -13.49 3.61 4.88
C TYR A 91 -13.63 3.23 6.38
N TYR A 92 -13.64 4.21 7.30
CA TYR A 92 -13.86 3.98 8.73
C TYR A 92 -15.32 4.19 9.16
N ASP A 93 -16.10 4.99 8.42
CA ASP A 93 -17.51 5.27 8.75
C ASP A 93 -18.47 4.10 8.43
N ASN A 94 -18.04 3.10 7.65
CA ASN A 94 -18.86 1.92 7.33
C ASN A 94 -18.83 0.81 8.40
N ASN A 95 -18.23 1.07 9.57
CA ASN A 95 -18.12 0.11 10.68
C ASN A 95 -18.64 0.66 12.02
N VAL A 96 -19.64 1.56 11.99
CA VAL A 96 -20.41 1.98 13.18
C VAL A 96 -21.89 1.65 13.04
#